data_AF-A0A8C6MP21-F1
#
_entry.id   AF-A0A8C6MP21-F1
#
_cell.length_a   1.000
_cell.length_b   1.000
_cell.length_c   1.000
_cell.angle_alpha   90.00
_cell.angle_beta   90.00
_cell.angle_gamma   90.00
#
_symmetry.space_group_name_H-M   'P 1'
#
loop_
_entity.id
_entity.type
_entity.pdbx_description
1 polymer ?
#
loop_
_entity_poly.entity_id
_entity_poly.type
_entity_poly.pdbx_seq_one_letter_code
_entity_poly.pdbx_strand_id
1 'polypeptide(L)'
;MACSAARSLADQDRFICIYPAYLNNKKTIAKGRRIPISKAVENPTTTEVQDVCSAVGLNFPSCKSVMLYIAEMIPKLKTKTQKSGGAEQVLS
;
A
#
# COMPACT_ATOMS: atom_id res chain seq x y z
N MET A 1 -15.87 -4.86 33.06
CA MET A 1 -14.48 -4.41 33.24
C MET A 1 -13.61 -5.21 32.28
N ALA A 2 -13.17 -4.64 31.16
CA ALA A 2 -12.22 -5.32 30.28
C ALA A 2 -10.80 -4.82 30.62
N CYS A 3 -10.00 -5.69 31.21
CA CYS A 3 -8.58 -5.47 31.41
C CYS A 3 -7.91 -5.44 30.02
N SER A 4 -7.50 -4.27 29.53
CA SER A 4 -6.81 -4.16 28.24
C SER A 4 -5.35 -4.62 28.42
N ALA A 5 -5.10 -5.93 28.26
CA ALA A 5 -3.75 -6.44 28.15
C ALA A 5 -2.98 -5.66 27.08
N ALA A 6 -1.74 -5.27 27.36
CA ALA A 6 -0.88 -4.61 26.39
C ALA A 6 -0.59 -5.55 25.22
N ARG A 7 -1.48 -5.53 24.21
CA ARG A 7 -1.35 -6.29 22.98
C ARG A 7 -0.02 -5.94 22.31
N SER A 8 0.77 -6.94 21.95
CA SER A 8 2.08 -6.77 21.36
C SER A 8 1.97 -6.06 20.01
N LEU A 9 3.05 -5.40 19.57
CA LEU A 9 3.11 -4.82 18.22
C LEU A 9 3.14 -5.89 17.13
N ALA A 10 3.34 -7.16 17.49
CA ALA A 10 3.33 -8.32 16.61
C ALA A 10 1.93 -8.95 16.47
N ASP A 11 0.93 -8.48 17.23
CA ASP A 11 -0.44 -8.95 17.08
C ASP A 11 -0.98 -8.56 15.70
N GLN A 12 -1.53 -9.53 14.98
CA GLN A 12 -1.97 -9.34 13.59
C GLN A 12 -3.04 -8.24 13.44
N ASP A 13 -3.81 -7.98 14.49
CA ASP A 13 -4.81 -6.90 14.56
C ASP A 13 -4.20 -5.48 14.44
N ARG A 14 -2.88 -5.32 14.64
CA ARG A 14 -2.19 -4.03 14.54
C ARG A 14 -1.43 -3.86 13.22
N PHE A 15 -1.53 -4.81 12.29
CA PHE A 15 -0.84 -4.69 11.01
C PHE A 15 -1.35 -3.50 10.19
N ILE A 16 -0.40 -2.83 9.54
CA ILE A 16 -0.68 -1.70 8.66
C ILE A 16 -1.21 -2.25 7.33
N CYS A 17 -2.49 -2.01 7.05
CA CYS A 17 -3.08 -2.38 5.76
C CYS A 17 -2.78 -1.32 4.69
N ILE A 18 -2.13 -1.72 3.60
CA ILE A 18 -1.83 -0.85 2.47
C ILE A 18 -2.59 -1.34 1.24
N TYR A 19 -3.54 -0.53 0.79
CA TYR A 19 -4.27 -0.78 -0.45
C TYR A 19 -3.58 -0.13 -1.64
N PRO A 20 -3.54 -0.77 -2.82
CA PRO A 20 -2.93 -0.19 -4.03
C PRO A 20 -3.52 1.18 -4.42
N ALA A 21 -4.82 1.41 -4.16
CA ALA A 21 -5.48 2.69 -4.41
C ALA A 21 -4.84 3.87 -3.67
N TYR A 22 -4.17 3.62 -2.53
CA TYR A 22 -3.50 4.66 -1.76
C TYR A 22 -2.31 5.27 -2.49
N LEU A 23 -1.65 4.46 -3.32
CA LEU A 23 -0.44 4.81 -4.07
C LEU A 23 -0.73 5.21 -5.52
N ASN A 24 -1.97 5.00 -6.00
CA ASN A 24 -2.32 5.16 -7.41
C ASN A 24 -2.49 6.64 -7.80
N ASN A 25 -1.74 7.09 -8.81
CA ASN A 25 -1.79 8.46 -9.33
C ASN A 25 -3.07 8.78 -10.13
N LYS A 26 -3.78 7.78 -10.66
CA LYS A 26 -5.06 7.93 -11.36
C LYS A 26 -6.26 8.07 -10.43
N LYS A 27 -6.08 7.84 -9.12
CA LYS A 27 -7.14 7.99 -8.12
C LYS A 27 -7.06 9.38 -7.46
N THR A 28 -8.22 9.99 -7.23
CA THR A 28 -8.31 11.24 -6.45
C THR A 28 -8.23 10.94 -4.95
N ILE A 29 -8.08 11.97 -4.12
CA ILE A 29 -8.15 11.82 -2.65
C ILE A 29 -9.49 11.18 -2.23
N ALA A 30 -10.60 11.63 -2.83
CA ALA A 30 -11.92 11.06 -2.59
C ALA A 30 -12.01 9.58 -2.97
N LYS A 31 -11.29 9.14 -4.03
CA LYS A 31 -11.21 7.73 -4.44
C LYS A 31 -10.14 6.92 -3.69
N GLY A 32 -9.56 7.48 -2.62
CA GLY A 32 -8.69 6.78 -1.70
C GLY A 32 -7.19 7.10 -1.79
N ARG A 33 -6.73 7.93 -2.74
CA ARG A 33 -5.29 8.29 -2.82
C ARG A 33 -4.82 8.96 -1.53
N ARG A 34 -3.67 8.55 -1.00
CA ARG A 34 -3.09 9.07 0.27
C ARG A 34 -1.80 9.86 0.09
N ILE A 35 -1.13 9.75 -1.07
CA ILE A 35 0.14 10.43 -1.38
C ILE A 35 -0.05 11.46 -2.51
N PRO A 36 0.79 12.52 -2.59
CA PRO A 36 0.74 13.47 -3.70
C PRO A 36 1.03 12.79 -5.04
N ILE A 37 0.43 13.31 -6.12
CA ILE A 37 0.50 12.72 -7.47
C ILE A 37 1.95 12.59 -7.95
N SER A 38 2.82 13.55 -7.61
CA SER A 38 4.24 13.56 -7.98
C SER A 38 5.04 12.37 -7.45
N LYS A 39 4.58 11.76 -6.34
CA LYS A 39 5.21 10.57 -5.74
C LYS A 39 4.39 9.31 -5.98
N ALA A 40 3.24 9.42 -6.64
CA ALA A 40 2.31 8.33 -6.83
C ALA A 40 2.65 7.51 -8.08
N VAL A 41 2.34 6.22 -8.03
CA VAL A 41 2.65 5.27 -9.10
C VAL A 41 1.42 5.07 -9.97
N GLU A 42 1.63 4.83 -11.25
CA GLU A 42 0.55 4.48 -12.17
C GLU A 42 0.11 3.04 -11.96
N ASN A 43 -1.16 2.85 -11.58
CA ASN A 43 -1.81 1.53 -11.48
C ASN A 43 -0.98 0.46 -10.75
N PRO A 44 -0.59 0.71 -9.47
CA PRO A 44 0.10 -0.29 -8.67
C PRO A 44 -0.78 -1.53 -8.48
N THR A 45 -0.17 -2.70 -8.56
CA THR A 45 -0.80 -4.00 -8.31
C THR A 45 -0.51 -4.48 -6.89
N THR A 46 -1.38 -5.32 -6.34
CA THR A 46 -1.16 -5.91 -5.00
C THR A 46 0.12 -6.75 -4.96
N THR A 47 0.46 -7.40 -6.07
CA THR A 47 1.70 -8.20 -6.21
C THR A 47 2.94 -7.32 -6.10
N GLU A 48 3.01 -6.19 -6.82
CA GLU A 48 4.15 -5.27 -6.70
C GLU A 48 4.29 -4.73 -5.27
N VAL A 49 3.17 -4.39 -4.62
CA VAL A 49 3.18 -3.95 -3.22
C VAL A 49 3.74 -5.05 -2.31
N GLN A 50 3.30 -6.30 -2.51
CA GLN A 50 3.75 -7.45 -1.73
C GLN A 50 5.24 -7.77 -1.98
N ASP A 51 5.71 -7.72 -3.23
CA ASP A 51 7.09 -8.02 -3.60
C ASP A 51 8.06 -7.02 -2.95
N VAL A 52 7.73 -5.72 -3.00
CA VAL A 52 8.52 -4.69 -2.30
C VAL A 52 8.52 -4.92 -0.80
N CYS A 53 7.36 -5.23 -0.22
CA CYS A 53 7.24 -5.47 1.21
C CYS A 53 8.06 -6.68 1.66
N SER A 54 8.03 -7.77 0.88
CA SER A 54 8.72 -9.02 1.18
C SER A 54 10.23 -8.87 1.04
N ALA A 55 10.71 -8.05 0.10
CA ALA A 55 12.13 -7.83 -0.14
C ALA A 55 12.84 -7.06 1.00
N VAL A 56 12.12 -6.28 1.81
CA VAL A 56 12.71 -5.35 2.79
C VAL A 56 12.65 -5.85 4.22
N GLY A 57 11.80 -6.83 4.54
CA GLY A 57 11.60 -7.26 5.92
C GLY A 57 10.99 -6.13 6.77
N LEU A 58 9.72 -5.82 6.49
CA LEU A 58 9.02 -4.61 6.97
C LEU A 58 9.16 -4.34 8.48
N ASN A 59 9.99 -3.37 8.85
CA ASN A 59 9.91 -2.68 10.13
C ASN A 59 9.98 -1.16 9.91
N PHE A 60 8.82 -0.55 9.67
CA PHE A 60 8.71 0.89 9.40
C PHE A 60 8.01 1.60 10.56
N PRO A 61 8.48 2.80 10.95
CA PRO A 61 7.92 3.54 12.08
C PRO A 61 6.54 4.17 11.78
N SER A 62 6.14 4.30 10.51
CA SER A 62 4.85 4.90 10.15
C SER A 62 4.29 4.39 8.82
N CYS A 63 2.95 4.31 8.71
CA CYS A 63 2.26 3.91 7.47
C CYS A 63 2.64 4.80 6.28
N LYS A 64 2.84 6.10 6.52
CA LYS A 64 3.25 7.07 5.48
C LYS A 64 4.64 6.76 4.94
N SER A 65 5.58 6.38 5.81
CA SER A 65 6.94 6.01 5.38
C SER A 65 6.93 4.75 4.50
N VAL A 66 6.13 3.74 4.87
CA VAL A 66 5.96 2.52 4.07
C VAL A 66 5.39 2.86 2.69
N MET A 67 4.34 3.70 2.64
CA MET A 67 3.71 4.09 1.38
C MET A 67 4.66 4.80 0.42
N LEU A 68 5.43 5.77 0.92
CA LEU A 68 6.40 6.51 0.11
C LEU A 68 7.51 5.59 -0.40
N TYR A 69 8.00 4.69 0.45
CA TYR A 69 9.01 3.71 0.07
C TYR A 69 8.50 2.79 -1.04
N ILE A 70 7.31 2.20 -0.87
CA ILE A 70 6.72 1.34 -1.90
C ILE A 70 6.55 2.11 -3.22
N ALA A 71 6.05 3.34 -3.16
CA ALA A 71 5.85 4.15 -4.36
C ALA A 71 7.16 4.49 -5.09
N GLU A 72 8.28 4.63 -4.37
CA GLU A 72 9.59 4.85 -4.97
C GLU A 72 10.18 3.57 -5.59
N MET A 73 9.86 2.41 -5.01
CA MET A 73 10.43 1.13 -5.42
C MET A 73 9.69 0.48 -6.59
N ILE A 74 8.35 0.58 -6.67
CA ILE A 74 7.55 -0.05 -7.74
C ILE A 74 8.05 0.33 -9.14
N PRO A 75 8.34 1.60 -9.48
CA PRO A 75 8.85 1.95 -10.81
C PRO A 75 10.21 1.32 -11.15
N LYS A 76 10.97 0.86 -10.13
CA LYS A 76 12.29 0.21 -10.29
C LYS A 76 12.16 -1.30 -10.49
N LEU A 77 10.97 -1.89 -10.26
CA LEU A 77 10.67 -3.29 -10.56
C LEU A 77 10.49 -3.44 -12.07
N LYS A 78 11.29 -4.31 -12.70
CA LYS A 78 11.34 -4.49 -14.17
C LYS A 78 10.09 -5.15 -14.77
N THR A 79 9.04 -5.40 -14.00
CA THR A 79 7.90 -6.27 -14.35
C THR A 79 6.60 -5.48 -14.50
N LYS A 80 6.51 -4.57 -15.48
CA LYS A 80 5.21 -4.05 -15.91
C LYS A 80 4.51 -5.05 -16.82
N THR A 81 3.83 -6.04 -16.26
CA THR A 81 2.81 -6.78 -17.00
C THR A 81 1.59 -5.88 -17.17
N GLN A 82 1.36 -5.39 -18.39
CA GLN A 82 0.15 -4.65 -18.74
C GLN A 82 -1.04 -5.62 -18.73
N LYS A 83 -1.74 -5.75 -17.60
CA LYS A 83 -3.11 -6.27 -17.61
C LYS A 83 -4.07 -5.09 -17.72
N SER A 84 -4.35 -4.71 -18.96
CA SER A 84 -5.52 -3.92 -19.33
C SER A 84 -6.78 -4.70 -18.93
N GLY A 85 -7.54 -4.18 -17.97
CA GLY A 85 -8.80 -4.79 -17.55
C GLY A 85 -9.26 -4.23 -16.21
N GLY A 86 -10.36 -3.48 -16.25
CA GLY A 86 -10.92 -2.79 -15.08
C GLY A 86 -11.32 -3.72 -13.95
N ALA A 87 -11.16 -3.21 -12.73
CA ALA A 87 -12.00 -3.56 -11.59
C ALA A 87 -12.19 -2.26 -10.80
N GLU A 88 -13.25 -1.55 -11.15
CA GLU A 88 -13.88 -0.65 -10.19
C GLU A 88 -14.32 -1.55 -9.03
N GLN A 89 -13.59 -1.50 -7.92
CA GLN A 89 -14.03 -2.07 -6.66
C GLN A 89 -15.21 -1.20 -6.21
N VAL A 90 -16.39 -1.53 -6.75
CA VAL A 90 -17.69 -1.09 -6.27
C VAL A 90 -17.81 -1.66 -4.87
N LEU A 91 -17.72 -0.80 -3.87
CA LEU A 91 -18.15 -1.11 -2.52
C LEU A 91 -19.69 -1.14 -2.56
N SER A 92 -20.28 -2.34 -2.59
CA SER A 92 -21.70 -2.57 -2.26
C SER A 92 -21.89 -2.54 -0.76
#